data_AF-X0VWB3-F1
#
_entry.id   AF-X0VWB3-F1
#
_cell.length_a   1.000
_cell.length_b   1.000
_cell.length_c   1.000
_cell.angle_alpha   90.00
_cell.angle_beta   90.00
_cell.angle_gamma   90.00
#
_symmetry.space_group_name_H-M   'P 1'
#
loop_
_entity.id
_entity.type
_entity.pdbx_description
1 polymer ?
#
loop_
_entity_poly.entity_id
_entity_poly.type
_entity_poly.pdbx_seq_one_letter_code
_entity_poly.pdbx_strand_id
1 'polypeptide(L)'
;MASDGCRAACLFTAGRGAFSNVRDARISKTRYFFEDRPAFLADLHADIAALVRKAARDGMLPAVRLNGTSDIPWERVAPAIFEAFPEVHFYDYTKRPNRTHDLPANYSLTFSRSESNAGDVAAELALGVNIAAVFDVKKGAELPREWSGRPVIDGDETDLRFLDKRADDGGAVIVGLRGKGDAKTDKSGFVLPVLNTAPACAGSIA
;
A
#
# COMPACT_ATOMS: atom_id res chain seq x y z
N MET A 1 -0.23 4.02 12.81
CA MET A 1 -1.57 4.55 13.16
C MET A 1 -2.08 5.34 11.96
N ALA A 2 -3.39 5.38 11.71
CA ALA A 2 -3.94 6.23 10.65
C ALA A 2 -3.82 7.70 11.04
N SER A 3 -3.33 8.54 10.11
CA SER A 3 -3.29 9.99 10.28
C SER A 3 -4.70 10.60 10.19
N ASP A 4 -4.85 11.87 10.57
CA ASP A 4 -6.15 12.52 10.62
C ASP A 4 -6.76 12.70 9.22
N GLY A 5 -5.94 13.11 8.25
CA GLY A 5 -6.29 13.20 6.84
C GLY A 5 -6.64 11.84 6.24
N CYS A 6 -5.83 10.81 6.53
CA CYS A 6 -6.13 9.45 6.12
C CYS A 6 -7.45 8.92 6.71
N ARG A 7 -7.77 9.29 7.94
CA ARG A 7 -9.01 8.89 8.62
C ARG A 7 -10.21 9.62 8.02
N ALA A 8 -10.08 10.91 7.72
CA ALA A 8 -11.11 11.70 7.05
C ALA A 8 -11.41 11.19 5.62
N ALA A 9 -10.38 10.73 4.91
CA ALA A 9 -10.46 10.24 3.54
C ALA A 9 -10.54 8.69 3.43
N CYS A 10 -10.94 8.01 4.51
CA CYS A 10 -10.68 6.59 4.68
C CYS A 10 -11.39 5.70 3.66
N LEU A 11 -10.65 4.75 3.07
CA LEU A 11 -11.20 3.71 2.19
C LEU A 11 -12.23 2.79 2.87
N PHE A 12 -12.30 2.80 4.21
CA PHE A 12 -13.28 2.01 4.95
C PHE A 12 -14.72 2.35 4.54
N THR A 13 -15.01 3.61 4.21
CA THR A 13 -16.33 4.09 3.80
C THR A 13 -16.50 4.20 2.29
N ALA A 14 -15.48 3.83 1.50
CA ALA A 14 -15.48 3.97 0.05
C ALA A 14 -15.77 2.65 -0.68
N GLY A 15 -16.47 2.72 -1.81
CA GLY A 15 -16.74 1.59 -2.70
C GLY A 15 -17.43 0.42 -1.97
N ARG A 16 -16.93 -0.80 -2.18
CA ARG A 16 -17.46 -2.00 -1.50
C ARG A 16 -17.17 -2.02 0.01
N GLY A 17 -16.26 -1.18 0.50
CA GLY A 17 -15.97 -1.06 1.93
C GLY A 17 -17.14 -0.55 2.75
N ALA A 18 -18.04 0.24 2.14
CA ALA A 18 -19.19 0.85 2.82
C ALA A 18 -20.29 -0.14 3.23
N PHE A 19 -20.38 -1.29 2.55
CA PHE A 19 -21.45 -2.27 2.80
C PHE A 19 -21.30 -2.91 4.19
N SER A 20 -22.43 -3.09 4.89
CA SER A 20 -22.48 -3.59 6.27
C SER A 20 -21.79 -4.95 6.40
N ASN A 21 -22.10 -5.90 5.51
CA ASN A 21 -21.48 -7.22 5.51
C ASN A 21 -19.94 -7.18 5.43
N VAL A 22 -19.37 -6.25 4.66
CA VAL A 22 -17.92 -6.07 4.56
C VAL A 22 -17.35 -5.46 5.85
N ARG A 23 -18.03 -4.47 6.42
CA ARG A 23 -17.63 -3.83 7.68
C ARG A 23 -17.70 -4.81 8.84
N ASP A 24 -18.78 -5.55 8.97
CA ASP A 24 -19.02 -6.52 10.03
C ASP A 24 -18.00 -7.66 9.96
N ALA A 25 -17.68 -8.14 8.76
CA ALA A 25 -16.63 -9.12 8.57
C ALA A 25 -15.25 -8.60 9.02
N ARG A 26 -14.90 -7.34 8.71
CA ARG A 26 -13.64 -6.71 9.15
C ARG A 26 -13.58 -6.58 10.68
N ILE A 27 -14.67 -6.13 11.29
CA ILE A 27 -14.79 -6.01 12.75
C ILE A 27 -14.65 -7.39 13.39
N SER A 28 -15.37 -8.39 12.88
CA SER A 28 -15.32 -9.74 13.41
C SER A 28 -13.93 -10.37 13.29
N LYS A 29 -13.23 -10.18 12.17
CA LYS A 29 -11.84 -10.65 12.01
C LYS A 29 -10.88 -9.95 12.97
N THR A 30 -11.10 -8.65 13.20
CA THR A 30 -10.30 -7.88 14.17
C THR A 30 -10.52 -8.43 15.58
N ARG A 31 -11.78 -8.62 16.00
CA ARG A 31 -12.09 -9.24 17.30
C ARG A 31 -11.47 -10.62 17.43
N TYR A 32 -11.66 -11.48 16.43
CA TYR A 32 -11.12 -12.84 16.42
C TYR A 32 -9.59 -12.86 16.63
N PHE A 33 -8.86 -11.98 15.95
CA PHE A 33 -7.41 -11.86 16.11
C PHE A 33 -6.97 -11.44 17.54
N PHE A 34 -7.79 -10.69 18.27
CA PHE A 34 -7.49 -10.26 19.64
C PHE A 34 -8.00 -11.24 20.70
N GLU A 35 -9.17 -11.84 20.47
CA GLU A 35 -9.85 -12.76 21.40
C GLU A 35 -9.22 -14.16 21.37
N ASP A 36 -8.85 -14.66 20.20
CA ASP A 36 -8.23 -15.98 20.04
C ASP A 36 -7.21 -15.97 18.87
N ARG A 37 -6.03 -15.41 19.16
CA ARG A 37 -4.95 -15.31 18.16
C ARG A 37 -4.48 -16.68 17.64
N PRO A 38 -4.26 -17.72 18.49
CA PRO A 38 -3.87 -19.03 17.98
C PRO A 38 -4.84 -19.60 16.95
N ALA A 39 -6.14 -19.55 17.22
CA ALA A 39 -7.14 -20.04 16.28
C ALA A 39 -7.19 -19.20 15.01
N PHE A 40 -7.12 -17.86 15.12
CA PHE A 40 -7.03 -16.97 13.96
C PHE A 40 -5.84 -17.32 13.06
N LEU A 41 -4.66 -17.58 13.63
CA LEU A 41 -3.45 -17.93 12.88
C LEU A 41 -3.57 -19.31 12.23
N ALA A 42 -4.24 -20.27 12.87
CA ALA A 42 -4.51 -21.58 12.29
C ALA A 42 -5.44 -21.47 11.06
N ASP A 43 -6.50 -20.68 11.16
CA ASP A 43 -7.42 -20.43 10.04
C ASP A 43 -6.72 -19.68 8.90
N LEU A 44 -5.92 -18.65 9.22
CA LEU A 44 -5.13 -17.92 8.23
C LEU A 44 -4.15 -18.86 7.49
N HIS A 45 -3.48 -19.76 8.21
CA HIS A 45 -2.60 -20.75 7.61
C HIS A 45 -3.38 -21.69 6.67
N ALA A 46 -4.56 -22.17 7.09
CA ALA A 46 -5.40 -23.02 6.24
C ALA A 46 -5.85 -22.30 4.96
N ASP A 47 -6.22 -21.03 5.06
CA ASP A 47 -6.60 -20.18 3.92
C ASP A 47 -5.44 -20.00 2.94
N ILE A 48 -4.23 -19.70 3.43
CA ILE A 48 -3.03 -19.56 2.58
C ILE A 48 -2.69 -20.90 1.91
N ALA A 49 -2.73 -22.00 2.64
CA ALA A 49 -2.51 -23.33 2.06
C ALA A 49 -3.53 -23.67 0.96
N ALA A 50 -4.79 -23.25 1.14
CA ALA A 50 -5.82 -23.41 0.10
C ALA A 50 -5.53 -22.56 -1.14
N LEU A 51 -5.07 -21.32 -0.96
CA LEU A 51 -4.63 -20.45 -2.04
C LEU A 51 -3.47 -21.08 -2.82
N VAL A 52 -2.44 -21.57 -2.13
CA VAL A 52 -1.29 -22.25 -2.75
C VAL A 52 -1.75 -23.42 -3.62
N ARG A 53 -2.59 -24.31 -3.07
CA ARG A 53 -3.12 -25.45 -3.83
C ARG A 53 -3.91 -24.99 -5.07
N LYS A 54 -4.65 -23.90 -4.97
CA LYS A 54 -5.40 -23.33 -6.10
C LYS A 54 -4.46 -22.74 -7.16
N ALA A 55 -3.50 -21.91 -6.74
CA ALA A 55 -2.53 -21.29 -7.61
C ALA A 55 -1.73 -22.35 -8.39
N ALA A 56 -1.32 -23.44 -7.73
CA ALA A 56 -0.65 -24.57 -8.37
C ALA A 56 -1.51 -25.26 -9.44
N ARG A 57 -2.80 -25.49 -9.17
CA ARG A 57 -3.72 -26.07 -10.17
C ARG A 57 -3.92 -25.16 -11.38
N ASP A 58 -3.89 -23.86 -11.17
CA ASP A 58 -4.15 -22.86 -12.20
C ASP A 58 -2.87 -22.38 -12.90
N GLY A 59 -1.69 -22.89 -12.52
CA GLY A 59 -0.41 -22.45 -13.08
C GLY A 59 -0.04 -21.00 -12.73
N MET A 60 -0.49 -20.51 -11.58
CA MET A 60 -0.27 -19.12 -11.11
C MET A 60 0.67 -19.09 -9.89
N LEU A 61 1.30 -17.93 -9.67
CA LEU A 61 2.05 -17.67 -8.43
C LEU A 61 1.11 -17.12 -7.35
N PRO A 62 1.09 -17.69 -6.13
CA PRO A 62 0.27 -17.17 -5.05
C PRO A 62 0.88 -15.88 -4.47
N ALA A 63 0.05 -14.85 -4.29
CA ALA A 63 0.42 -13.62 -3.63
C ALA A 63 -0.63 -13.22 -2.58
N VAL A 64 -0.18 -12.75 -1.41
CA VAL A 64 -1.04 -12.48 -0.27
C VAL A 64 -0.75 -11.12 0.33
N ARG A 65 -1.79 -10.30 0.43
CA ARG A 65 -1.79 -9.05 1.20
C ARG A 65 -2.45 -9.26 2.55
N LEU A 66 -1.66 -9.32 3.61
CA LEU A 66 -2.14 -9.61 4.97
C LEU A 66 -2.84 -8.41 5.61
N ASN A 67 -2.40 -7.19 5.30
CA ASN A 67 -2.96 -5.94 5.76
C ASN A 67 -3.86 -5.28 4.71
N GLY A 68 -5.16 -5.24 4.97
CA GLY A 68 -6.12 -4.45 4.19
C GLY A 68 -6.13 -2.97 4.64
N THR A 69 -6.83 -2.70 5.73
CA THR A 69 -6.90 -1.38 6.39
C THR A 69 -6.09 -1.33 7.69
N SER A 70 -5.52 -2.46 8.09
CA SER A 70 -4.62 -2.60 9.23
C SER A 70 -3.18 -2.27 8.86
N ASP A 71 -2.30 -2.24 9.84
CA ASP A 71 -0.84 -2.11 9.67
C ASP A 71 -0.18 -2.92 10.80
N ILE A 72 -0.46 -4.23 10.81
CA ILE A 72 0.07 -5.22 11.75
C ILE A 72 1.47 -5.64 11.27
N PRO A 73 2.49 -5.62 12.15
CA PRO A 73 3.83 -6.10 11.85
C PRO A 73 3.88 -7.63 11.83
N TRP A 74 3.35 -8.24 10.77
CA TRP A 74 3.25 -9.70 10.62
C TRP A 74 4.59 -10.40 10.73
N GLU A 75 5.67 -9.79 10.22
CA GLU A 75 7.05 -10.23 10.34
C GLU A 75 7.52 -10.39 11.80
N ARG A 76 6.84 -9.75 12.76
CA ARG A 76 7.11 -9.88 14.19
C ARG A 76 6.05 -10.68 14.92
N VAL A 77 4.78 -10.54 14.51
CA VAL A 77 3.63 -11.15 15.18
C VAL A 77 3.49 -12.63 14.84
N ALA A 78 3.74 -13.00 13.58
CA ALA A 78 3.63 -14.37 13.11
C ALA A 78 4.71 -14.69 12.04
N PRO A 79 6.01 -14.62 12.39
CA PRO A 79 7.10 -14.85 11.44
C PRO A 79 7.02 -16.24 10.77
N ALA A 80 6.51 -17.24 11.49
CA ALA A 80 6.37 -18.61 10.99
C ALA A 80 5.51 -18.74 9.72
N ILE A 81 4.61 -17.78 9.43
CA ILE A 81 3.80 -17.80 8.21
C ILE A 81 4.68 -17.65 6.97
N PHE A 82 5.71 -16.81 7.03
CA PHE A 82 6.61 -16.57 5.89
C PHE A 82 7.49 -17.80 5.61
N GLU A 83 7.92 -18.48 6.66
CA GLU A 83 8.69 -19.72 6.60
C GLU A 83 7.85 -20.92 6.12
N ALA A 84 6.58 -20.98 6.52
CA ALA A 84 5.66 -22.06 6.15
C ALA A 84 5.26 -22.02 4.66
N PHE A 85 5.34 -20.85 4.02
CA PHE A 85 4.92 -20.64 2.63
C PHE A 85 5.97 -19.87 1.81
N PRO A 86 7.18 -20.43 1.61
CA PRO A 86 8.26 -19.75 0.89
C PRO A 86 7.91 -19.43 -0.58
N GLU A 87 6.96 -20.16 -1.18
CA GLU A 87 6.47 -19.93 -2.55
C GLU A 87 5.48 -18.77 -2.67
N VAL A 88 4.94 -18.28 -1.56
CA VAL A 88 3.96 -17.17 -1.55
C VAL A 88 4.69 -15.84 -1.50
N HIS A 89 4.34 -14.94 -2.41
CA HIS A 89 4.75 -13.53 -2.31
C HIS A 89 3.82 -12.78 -1.37
N PHE A 90 4.29 -12.49 -0.17
CA PHE A 90 3.59 -11.61 0.75
C PHE A 90 3.93 -10.16 0.43
N TYR A 91 2.94 -9.28 0.52
CA TYR A 91 3.17 -7.86 0.32
C TYR A 91 2.18 -7.02 1.12
N ASP A 92 2.58 -5.83 1.55
CA ASP A 92 1.71 -4.94 2.32
C ASP A 92 2.13 -3.47 2.17
N TYR A 93 1.26 -2.59 2.70
CA TYR A 93 1.56 -1.17 2.87
C TYR A 93 1.77 -0.88 4.35
N THR A 94 2.71 0.00 4.68
CA THR A 94 2.91 0.46 6.06
C THR A 94 3.05 1.97 6.13
N LYS A 95 2.50 2.59 7.17
CA LYS A 95 2.76 4.01 7.48
C LYS A 95 3.84 4.19 8.53
N ARG A 96 4.39 3.09 9.06
CA ARG A 96 5.36 3.08 10.15
C ARG A 96 6.77 3.16 9.56
N PRO A 97 7.55 4.20 9.88
CA PRO A 97 8.95 4.21 9.51
C PRO A 97 9.69 3.08 10.25
N ASN A 98 10.83 2.66 9.72
CA ASN A 98 11.68 1.61 10.31
C ASN A 98 11.05 0.21 10.38
N ARG A 99 10.14 -0.10 9.46
CA ARG A 99 9.56 -1.44 9.30
C ARG A 99 9.89 -2.05 7.94
N THR A 100 10.40 -1.25 7.02
CA THR A 100 10.57 -1.55 5.60
C THR A 100 11.90 -2.25 5.28
N HIS A 101 12.73 -2.47 6.29
CA HIS A 101 14.00 -3.19 6.22
C HIS A 101 13.95 -4.50 7.04
N ASP A 102 14.91 -5.39 6.78
CA ASP A 102 15.05 -6.68 7.46
C ASP A 102 13.79 -7.56 7.42
N LEU A 103 13.16 -7.61 6.25
CA LEU A 103 11.97 -8.41 5.99
C LEU A 103 12.33 -9.85 5.60
N PRO A 104 11.44 -10.83 5.86
CA PRO A 104 11.52 -12.14 5.23
C PRO A 104 11.67 -12.01 3.71
N ALA A 105 12.44 -12.91 3.09
CA ALA A 105 12.79 -12.81 1.67
C ALA A 105 11.58 -12.80 0.72
N ASN A 106 10.47 -13.42 1.14
CA ASN A 106 9.20 -13.46 0.41
C ASN A 106 8.19 -12.40 0.90
N TYR A 107 8.64 -11.36 1.61
CA TYR A 107 7.77 -10.28 2.10
C TYR A 107 8.24 -8.89 1.65
N SER A 108 7.28 -8.08 1.23
CA SER A 108 7.52 -6.79 0.59
C SER A 108 6.66 -5.69 1.19
N LEU A 109 7.27 -4.59 1.62
CA LEU A 109 6.53 -3.43 2.13
C LEU A 109 6.66 -2.22 1.20
N THR A 110 5.52 -1.58 0.94
CA THR A 110 5.44 -0.25 0.32
C THR A 110 5.13 0.78 1.40
N PHE A 111 5.94 1.84 1.52
CA PHE A 111 5.69 2.89 2.49
C PHE A 111 4.52 3.77 2.03
N SER A 112 3.53 3.97 2.89
CA SER A 112 2.33 4.75 2.61
C SER A 112 2.50 6.16 3.17
N ARG A 113 2.63 7.13 2.26
CA ARG A 113 2.70 8.54 2.61
C ARG A 113 1.37 9.02 3.17
N SER A 114 1.44 9.92 4.14
CA SER A 114 0.36 10.73 4.67
C SER A 114 0.83 12.16 4.91
N GLU A 115 -0.09 13.04 5.31
CA GLU A 115 0.21 14.41 5.71
C GLU A 115 1.10 14.50 6.95
N SER A 116 1.11 13.46 7.79
CA SER A 116 1.81 13.45 9.08
C SER A 116 3.17 12.76 9.07
N ASN A 117 3.55 12.09 7.98
CA ASN A 117 4.81 11.34 7.88
C ASN A 117 5.70 11.81 6.71
N ALA A 118 5.49 13.04 6.23
CA ALA A 118 6.25 13.59 5.12
C ALA A 118 7.78 13.63 5.39
N GLY A 119 8.19 13.80 6.65
CA GLY A 119 9.60 13.76 7.06
C GLY A 119 10.25 12.38 6.90
N ASP A 120 9.47 11.30 6.98
CA ASP A 120 9.98 9.93 6.85
C ASP A 120 10.14 9.50 5.38
N VAL A 121 9.39 10.12 4.47
CA VAL A 121 9.39 9.76 3.04
C VAL A 121 10.78 9.83 2.42
N ALA A 122 11.55 10.88 2.75
CA ALA A 122 12.90 11.04 2.21
C ALA A 122 13.85 9.94 2.71
N ALA A 123 13.72 9.52 3.96
CA ALA A 123 14.52 8.44 4.54
C ALA A 123 14.17 7.09 3.90
N GLU A 124 12.88 6.80 3.75
CA GLU A 124 12.40 5.57 3.11
C GLU A 124 12.82 5.50 1.62
N LEU A 125 12.77 6.62 0.90
CA LEU A 125 13.28 6.71 -0.47
C LEU A 125 14.79 6.49 -0.56
N ALA A 126 15.55 6.97 0.43
CA ALA A 126 17.00 6.76 0.51
C ALA A 126 17.36 5.29 0.79
N LEU A 127 16.48 4.57 1.50
CA LEU A 127 16.57 3.12 1.70
C LEU A 127 16.08 2.32 0.49
N GLY A 128 15.59 2.97 -0.57
CA GLY A 128 15.13 2.28 -1.78
C GLY A 128 13.72 1.72 -1.70
N VAL A 129 12.93 2.19 -0.74
CA VAL A 129 11.55 1.72 -0.51
C VAL A 129 10.58 2.48 -1.41
N ASN A 130 9.67 1.74 -2.06
CA ASN A 130 8.61 2.34 -2.87
C ASN A 130 7.62 3.10 -2.00
N ILE A 131 7.21 4.28 -2.46
CA ILE A 131 6.32 5.17 -1.71
C ILE A 131 4.97 5.25 -2.39
N ALA A 132 3.90 4.84 -1.71
CA ALA A 132 2.54 5.08 -2.14
C ALA A 132 2.08 6.48 -1.75
N ALA A 133 1.64 7.26 -2.73
CA ALA A 133 1.17 8.63 -2.55
C ALA A 133 -0.14 8.86 -3.31
N VAL A 134 -1.07 9.58 -2.68
CA VAL A 134 -2.36 9.93 -3.30
C VAL A 134 -2.24 11.31 -3.93
N PHE A 135 -2.59 11.43 -5.20
CA PHE A 135 -2.58 12.67 -5.96
C PHE A 135 -3.99 13.16 -6.26
N ASP A 136 -4.15 14.49 -6.32
CA ASP A 136 -5.39 15.15 -6.73
C ASP A 136 -5.54 15.08 -8.25
N VAL A 137 -5.81 13.86 -8.71
CA VAL A 137 -5.98 13.50 -10.11
C VAL A 137 -7.33 12.82 -10.25
N LYS A 138 -8.12 13.26 -11.23
CA LYS A 138 -9.41 12.66 -11.54
C LYS A 138 -9.22 11.22 -12.02
N LYS A 139 -10.19 10.35 -11.71
CA LYS A 139 -10.19 8.96 -12.21
C LYS A 139 -10.00 8.95 -13.74
N GLY A 140 -9.04 8.17 -14.22
CA GLY A 140 -8.72 8.03 -15.64
C GLY A 140 -7.85 9.16 -16.23
N ALA A 141 -7.54 10.20 -15.46
CA ALA A 141 -6.54 11.19 -15.86
C ALA A 141 -5.11 10.67 -15.55
N GLU A 142 -4.14 11.19 -16.29
CA GLU A 142 -2.72 10.86 -16.14
C GLU A 142 -2.21 11.32 -14.77
N LEU A 143 -1.47 10.45 -14.09
CA LEU A 143 -0.73 10.82 -12.88
C LEU A 143 0.47 11.72 -13.27
N PRO A 144 1.03 12.53 -12.35
CA PRO A 144 2.29 13.21 -12.62
C PRO A 144 3.35 12.19 -13.03
N ARG A 145 4.29 12.56 -13.91
CA ARG A 145 5.35 11.65 -14.36
C ARG A 145 6.42 11.41 -13.30
N GLU A 146 6.66 12.42 -12.46
CA GLU A 146 7.66 12.39 -11.41
C GLU A 146 7.16 13.09 -10.15
N TRP A 147 7.62 12.62 -8.99
CA TRP A 147 7.41 13.26 -7.71
C TRP A 147 8.61 12.97 -6.79
N SER A 148 9.09 13.98 -6.06
CA SER A 148 10.29 13.86 -5.21
C SER A 148 11.54 13.32 -5.94
N GLY A 149 11.70 13.68 -7.23
CA GLY A 149 12.83 13.22 -8.06
C GLY A 149 12.82 11.72 -8.34
N ARG A 150 11.64 11.11 -8.34
CA ARG A 150 11.41 9.69 -8.66
C ARG A 150 10.27 9.55 -9.66
N PRO A 151 10.32 8.54 -10.55
CA PRO A 151 9.23 8.26 -11.47
C PRO A 151 7.99 7.83 -10.69
N VAL A 152 6.83 8.26 -11.19
CA VAL A 152 5.53 7.86 -10.66
C VAL A 152 4.93 6.81 -11.58
N ILE A 153 4.51 5.70 -11.01
CA ILE A 153 3.79 4.62 -11.69
C ILE A 153 2.33 4.60 -11.26
N ASP A 154 1.46 3.98 -12.07
CA ASP A 154 0.04 3.89 -11.77
C ASP A 154 -0.26 2.73 -10.81
N GLY A 155 -0.48 3.06 -9.54
CA GLY A 155 -0.85 2.11 -8.50
C GLY A 155 -2.29 1.62 -8.57
N ASP A 156 -3.14 2.21 -9.42
CA ASP A 156 -4.54 1.78 -9.61
C ASP A 156 -4.68 0.60 -10.58
N GLU A 157 -3.67 0.29 -11.41
CA GLU A 157 -3.72 -0.79 -12.41
C GLU A 157 -3.67 -2.20 -11.78
N THR A 158 -2.81 -2.36 -10.79
CA THR A 158 -2.62 -3.61 -10.04
C THR A 158 -2.21 -3.27 -8.61
N ASP A 159 -2.31 -4.20 -7.66
CA ASP A 159 -1.81 -4.04 -6.29
C ASP A 159 -0.47 -4.76 -6.06
N LEU A 160 0.09 -5.41 -7.09
CA LEU A 160 1.29 -6.25 -6.99
C LEU A 160 2.59 -5.42 -6.95
N ARG A 161 2.78 -4.68 -5.86
CA ARG A 161 3.89 -3.73 -5.67
C ARG A 161 5.29 -4.36 -5.65
N PHE A 162 5.36 -5.66 -5.42
CA PHE A 162 6.63 -6.39 -5.44
C PHE A 162 7.17 -6.61 -6.86
N LEU A 163 6.40 -6.32 -7.90
CA LEU A 163 6.84 -6.33 -9.29
C LEU A 163 7.38 -4.96 -9.75
N ASP A 164 7.17 -3.92 -8.94
CA ASP A 164 7.66 -2.58 -9.25
C ASP A 164 9.18 -2.52 -8.99
N LYS A 165 9.89 -1.70 -9.79
CA LYS A 165 11.33 -1.48 -9.60
C LYS A 165 11.66 -1.06 -8.16
N ARG A 166 12.81 -1.51 -7.67
CA ARG A 166 13.35 -1.21 -6.34
C ARG A 166 14.77 -0.65 -6.43
N ALA A 167 15.37 -0.33 -5.27
CA ALA A 167 16.74 0.19 -5.17
C ALA A 167 17.79 -0.67 -5.91
N ASP A 168 17.67 -1.99 -5.84
CA ASP A 168 18.51 -2.97 -6.52
C ASP A 168 18.36 -2.95 -8.06
N ASP A 169 17.23 -2.47 -8.58
CA ASP A 169 16.91 -2.35 -10.01
C ASP A 169 17.07 -0.92 -10.59
N GLY A 170 17.71 -0.01 -9.86
CA GLY A 170 17.98 1.36 -10.33
C GLY A 170 17.05 2.44 -9.78
N GLY A 171 16.31 2.19 -8.70
CA GLY A 171 15.72 3.24 -7.85
C GLY A 171 14.28 2.97 -7.40
N ALA A 172 13.96 3.39 -6.17
CA ALA A 172 12.59 3.40 -5.65
C ALA A 172 11.65 4.23 -6.51
N VAL A 173 10.40 3.78 -6.65
CA VAL A 173 9.36 4.50 -7.40
C VAL A 173 8.31 5.10 -6.48
N ILE A 174 7.56 6.05 -7.02
CA ILE A 174 6.34 6.55 -6.40
C ILE A 174 5.15 5.80 -6.98
N VAL A 175 4.46 5.04 -6.14
CA VAL A 175 3.21 4.38 -6.48
C VAL A 175 2.10 5.41 -6.38
N GLY A 176 1.73 6.00 -7.52
CA GLY A 176 0.71 7.03 -7.59
C GLY A 176 -0.69 6.45 -7.51
N LEU A 177 -1.51 6.97 -6.60
CA LEU A 177 -2.91 6.62 -6.43
C LEU A 177 -3.78 7.85 -6.65
N ARG A 178 -4.97 7.68 -7.20
CA ARG A 178 -5.92 8.78 -7.37
C ARG A 178 -6.83 8.90 -6.17
N GLY A 179 -7.18 10.12 -5.78
CA GLY A 179 -8.17 10.38 -4.75
C GLY A 179 -9.52 9.69 -5.04
N LYS A 180 -10.01 8.89 -4.10
CA LYS A 180 -11.30 8.18 -4.17
C LYS A 180 -12.22 8.62 -3.04
N GLY A 181 -13.53 8.66 -3.29
CA GLY A 181 -14.52 9.07 -2.30
C GLY A 181 -14.20 10.45 -1.70
N ASP A 182 -14.20 10.54 -0.38
CA ASP A 182 -13.98 11.76 0.39
C ASP A 182 -12.56 12.35 0.19
N ALA A 183 -11.59 11.54 -0.25
CA ALA A 183 -10.25 12.02 -0.60
C ALA A 183 -10.27 13.06 -1.74
N LYS A 184 -11.30 13.06 -2.59
CA LYS A 184 -11.40 14.02 -3.71
C LYS A 184 -11.58 15.47 -3.27
N THR A 185 -12.01 15.68 -2.03
CA THR A 185 -12.24 16.99 -1.44
C THR A 185 -11.29 17.23 -0.26
N ASP A 186 -10.21 16.46 -0.18
CA ASP A 186 -9.24 16.57 0.90
C ASP A 186 -8.63 17.98 0.97
N LYS A 187 -8.48 18.47 2.20
CA LYS A 187 -7.78 19.72 2.53
C LYS A 187 -6.74 19.52 3.62
N SER A 188 -6.56 18.29 4.11
CA SER A 188 -5.61 17.95 5.17
C SER A 188 -4.17 17.88 4.66
N GLY A 189 -3.98 17.79 3.34
CA GLY A 189 -2.69 17.55 2.72
C GLY A 189 -2.37 16.06 2.59
N PHE A 190 -3.33 15.16 2.86
CA PHE A 190 -3.24 13.73 2.60
C PHE A 190 -3.18 13.46 1.09
N VAL A 191 -3.96 14.21 0.31
CA VAL A 191 -3.90 14.22 -1.16
C VAL A 191 -2.97 15.33 -1.64
N LEU A 192 -2.00 14.94 -2.47
CA LEU A 192 -1.00 15.84 -3.02
C LEU A 192 -1.57 16.59 -4.24
N PRO A 193 -1.43 17.93 -4.30
CA PRO A 193 -1.76 18.65 -5.51
C PRO A 193 -0.80 18.25 -6.63
N VAL A 194 -1.31 18.15 -7.87
CA VAL A 194 -0.45 18.05 -9.05
C VAL A 194 -0.07 19.47 -9.45
N LEU A 195 1.21 19.82 -9.31
CA LEU A 195 1.73 21.04 -9.91
C LEU A 195 1.73 20.82 -11.42
N ASN A 196 0.74 21.40 -12.11
CA ASN A 196 0.84 21.59 -13.55
C ASN A 196 2.04 22.51 -13.79
N THR A 197 3.18 21.96 -14.18
CA THR A 197 4.18 22.76 -14.88
C THR A 197 3.57 23.10 -16.24
N ALA A 198 2.83 24.20 -16.31
CA ALA A 198 2.59 24.84 -17.60
C ALA A 198 3.98 25.05 -18.25
N PRO A 199 4.16 24.78 -19.55
CA PRO A 199 5.39 25.15 -20.21
C PRO A 199 5.58 26.64 -19.98
N ALA A 200 6.74 27.02 -19.44
CA ALA A 200 7.08 28.42 -19.25
C ALA A 200 6.82 29.14 -20.58
N CYS A 201 5.88 30.08 -20.59
CA CYS A 201 5.69 30.97 -21.72
C CYS A 201 7.06 31.58 -22.00
N ALA A 202 7.69 31.16 -23.09
CA ALA A 202 8.84 31.85 -23.65
C ALA A 202 8.33 33.24 -24.02
N GLY A 203 8.55 34.19 -23.11
CA GLY A 203 8.36 35.60 -23.39
C GLY A 203 9.25 35.92 -24.58
N SER A 204 8.62 36.26 -25.71
CA SER A 204 9.30 36.88 -26.83
C SER A 204 9.85 38.20 -26.30
N ILE A 205 11.17 38.28 -26.13
CA ILE A 205 11.88 39.51 -25.86
C ILE A 205 12.25 40.08 -27.23
N ALA A 206 11.71 41.27 -27.50
CA ALA A 206 12.02 42.23 -28.56
C ALA A 206 11.82 41.78 -30.02
#